data_AF-A0A662UDZ0-F1
#
_entry.id   AF-A0A662UDZ0-F1
#
_cell.length_a   1.000
_cell.length_b   1.000
_cell.length_c   1.000
_cell.angle_alpha   90.00
_cell.angle_beta   90.00
_cell.angle_gamma   90.00
#
_symmetry.space_group_name_H-M   'P 1'
#
loop_
_entity.id
_entity.type
_entity.pdbx_description
1 polymer ?
#
loop_
_entity_poly.entity_id
_entity_poly.type
_entity_poly.pdbx_seq_one_letter_code
_entity_poly.pdbx_strand_id
1 'polypeptide(L)'
;MGKASRILEVIEVLLETKGKAAELARELTPVEKELLLSSIEHGVISVRVSRMSREVKDALDSLVKKGLIKGLSGISGSGIVRYALTGVGQRVVACLSSV
;
A
#
# COMPACT_ATOMS: atom_id res chain seq x y z
N MET A 1 -16.56 -33.56 -10.49
CA MET A 1 -15.49 -32.64 -10.03
C MET A 1 -16.16 -31.40 -9.44
N GLY A 2 -16.43 -31.47 -8.13
CA GLY A 2 -17.43 -30.64 -7.44
C GLY A 2 -16.90 -29.33 -6.87
N LYS A 3 -17.82 -28.41 -6.61
CA LYS A 3 -17.61 -27.05 -6.07
C LYS A 3 -16.63 -26.96 -4.88
N ALA A 4 -16.46 -28.04 -4.10
CA ALA A 4 -15.51 -28.13 -3.00
C ALA A 4 -14.03 -27.99 -3.42
N SER A 5 -13.65 -28.49 -4.60
CA SER A 5 -12.26 -28.40 -5.10
C SER A 5 -11.87 -26.95 -5.39
N ARG A 6 -12.77 -26.18 -5.99
CA ARG A 6 -12.57 -24.74 -6.25
C ARG A 6 -12.49 -23.92 -4.98
N ILE A 7 -13.23 -24.29 -3.93
CA ILE A 7 -13.19 -23.58 -2.66
C ILE A 7 -11.81 -23.75 -2.00
N LEU A 8 -11.26 -24.97 -2.02
CA LEU A 8 -9.92 -25.24 -1.48
C LEU A 8 -8.83 -24.48 -2.24
N GLU A 9 -8.85 -24.50 -3.57
CA GLU A 9 -7.92 -23.71 -4.40
C GLU A 9 -8.00 -22.20 -4.11
N VAL A 10 -9.22 -21.67 -3.95
CA VAL A 10 -9.41 -20.25 -3.59
C VAL A 10 -8.87 -19.96 -2.19
N ILE A 11 -9.05 -20.85 -1.22
CA ILE A 11 -8.52 -20.69 0.15
C ILE A 11 -6.99 -20.69 0.14
N GLU A 12 -6.35 -21.59 -0.61
CA GLU A 12 -4.89 -21.65 -0.73
C GLU A 12 -4.32 -20.36 -1.33
N VAL A 13 -4.90 -19.86 -2.42
CA VAL A 13 -4.49 -18.58 -3.03
C VAL A 13 -4.71 -17.41 -2.06
N LEU A 14 -5.79 -17.41 -1.28
CA LEU A 14 -6.05 -16.37 -0.27
C LEU A 14 -5.04 -16.41 0.88
N LEU A 15 -4.60 -17.60 1.31
CA LEU A 15 -3.59 -17.74 2.35
C LEU A 15 -2.20 -17.32 1.85
N GLU A 16 -1.83 -17.72 0.63
CA GLU A 16 -0.56 -17.33 0.01
C GLU A 16 -0.48 -15.80 -0.18
N THR A 17 -1.56 -15.18 -0.62
CA THR A 17 -1.62 -13.72 -0.77
C THR A 17 -1.61 -12.95 0.55
N LYS A 18 -2.15 -13.53 1.63
CA LYS A 18 -2.00 -12.99 2.99
C LYS A 18 -0.56 -13.10 3.50
N GLY A 19 0.10 -14.25 3.28
CA GLY A 19 1.51 -14.45 3.64
C GLY A 19 2.42 -13.41 2.99
N LYS A 20 2.27 -13.22 1.67
CA LYS A 20 3.02 -12.21 0.91
C LYS A 20 2.79 -10.79 1.41
N ALA A 21 1.56 -10.45 1.81
CA ALA A 21 1.27 -9.13 2.39
C ALA A 21 1.95 -8.92 3.75
N ALA A 22 2.02 -9.96 4.58
CA ALA A 22 2.70 -9.92 5.88
C ALA A 22 4.22 -9.81 5.73
N GLU A 23 4.81 -10.50 4.75
CA GLU A 23 6.23 -10.36 4.41
C GLU A 23 6.55 -8.94 3.95
N LEU A 24 5.77 -8.42 2.99
CA LEU A 24 5.92 -7.04 2.53
C LEU A 24 5.78 -6.04 3.68
N ALA A 25 4.84 -6.23 4.61
CA ALA A 25 4.65 -5.38 5.78
C ALA A 25 5.88 -5.35 6.71
N ARG A 26 6.61 -6.47 6.81
CA ARG A 26 7.84 -6.58 7.62
C ARG A 26 9.02 -5.87 6.96
N GLU A 27 9.08 -5.86 5.63
CA GLU A 27 10.13 -5.20 4.83
C GLU A 27 9.95 -3.68 4.69
N LEU A 28 8.85 -3.12 5.22
CA LEU A 28 8.63 -1.68 5.17
C LEU A 28 9.49 -0.93 6.18
N THR A 29 10.06 0.18 5.73
CA THR A 29 10.73 1.14 6.62
C THR A 29 9.71 1.85 7.52
N PRO A 30 10.14 2.47 8.64
CA PRO A 30 9.23 3.24 9.49
C PRO A 30 8.46 4.32 8.73
N VAL A 31 9.13 5.05 7.83
CA VAL A 31 8.53 6.10 7.00
C VAL A 31 7.51 5.53 6.01
N GLU A 32 7.82 4.40 5.37
CA GLU A 32 6.87 3.72 4.48
C GLU A 32 5.61 3.28 5.22
N LYS A 33 5.75 2.75 6.45
CA LYS A 33 4.62 2.36 7.30
C LYS A 33 3.75 3.56 7.68
N GLU A 34 4.37 4.65 8.11
CA GLU A 34 3.65 5.87 8.49
C GLU A 34 2.86 6.44 7.30
N LEU A 35 3.47 6.51 6.12
CA LEU A 35 2.78 6.95 4.89
C LEU A 35 1.59 6.06 4.55
N LEU A 36 1.73 4.73 4.64
CA LEU A 36 0.63 3.81 4.38
C LEU A 36 -0.49 3.92 5.42
N LEU A 37 -0.16 4.06 6.71
CA LEU A 37 -1.15 4.23 7.77
C LEU A 37 -1.90 5.57 7.66
N SER A 38 -1.23 6.65 7.24
CA SER A 38 -1.87 7.95 6.97
C SER A 38 -2.98 7.87 5.92
N SER A 39 -2.90 6.88 5.01
CA SER A 39 -3.92 6.67 3.99
C SER A 39 -5.20 6.01 4.53
N ILE A 40 -5.18 5.39 5.71
CA ILE A 40 -6.38 4.83 6.34
C ILE A 40 -7.38 5.93 6.67
N GLU A 41 -6.90 7.06 7.19
CA GLU A 41 -7.75 8.17 7.62
C GLU A 41 -8.35 8.94 6.44
N HIS A 42 -7.65 8.98 5.31
CA HIS A 42 -7.99 9.88 4.20
C HIS A 42 -8.30 9.18 2.88
N GLY A 43 -8.14 7.86 2.80
CA GLY A 43 -8.28 7.04 1.59
C GLY A 43 -7.20 7.27 0.52
N VAL A 44 -6.42 8.35 0.64
CA VAL A 44 -5.32 8.73 -0.25
C VAL A 44 -4.18 9.35 0.54
N ILE A 45 -2.95 9.15 0.08
CA ILE A 45 -1.76 9.84 0.60
C ILE A 45 -1.64 11.15 -0.19
N SER A 46 -1.69 12.29 0.50
CA SER A 46 -1.55 13.61 -0.12
C SER A 46 -0.28 14.29 0.37
N VAL A 47 0.65 14.58 -0.53
CA VAL A 47 1.93 15.21 -0.18
C VAL A 47 2.09 16.50 -0.96
N ARG A 48 2.35 17.60 -0.23
CA ARG A 48 2.69 18.89 -0.83
C ARG A 48 4.16 18.86 -1.24
N VAL A 49 4.42 19.03 -2.54
CA VAL A 49 5.76 18.93 -3.14
C VAL A 49 6.74 19.91 -2.50
N SER A 50 6.31 21.13 -2.18
CA SER A 50 7.17 22.14 -1.53
C SER A 50 7.56 21.81 -0.08
N ARG A 51 6.92 20.81 0.54
CA ARG A 51 7.24 20.31 1.89
C ARG A 51 7.75 18.87 1.86
N MET A 52 7.96 18.30 0.68
CA MET A 52 8.40 16.91 0.54
C MET A 52 9.90 16.81 0.79
N SER A 53 10.28 16.12 1.88
CA SER A 53 11.67 15.78 2.13
C SER A 53 12.15 14.71 1.13
N ARG A 54 13.47 14.59 0.97
CA ARG A 54 14.07 13.52 0.13
C ARG A 54 13.66 12.14 0.65
N GLU A 55 13.69 11.94 1.97
CA GLU A 55 13.31 10.68 2.60
C GLU A 55 11.85 10.29 2.31
N VAL A 56 10.91 11.24 2.39
CA VAL A 56 9.50 10.98 2.04
C VAL A 56 9.36 10.67 0.55
N LYS A 57 10.09 11.38 -0.32
CA LYS A 57 10.09 11.08 -1.76
C LYS A 57 10.61 9.68 -2.04
N ASP A 58 11.73 9.30 -1.45
CA ASP A 58 12.34 7.98 -1.65
C ASP A 58 11.42 6.86 -1.12
N ALA A 59 10.74 7.09 0.01
CA ALA A 59 9.73 6.18 0.53
C ALA A 59 8.51 6.05 -0.42
N LEU A 60 8.00 7.15 -0.98
CA LEU A 60 6.90 7.11 -1.96
C LEU A 60 7.33 6.35 -3.24
N ASP A 61 8.52 6.63 -3.77
CA ASP A 61 9.04 5.96 -4.95
C ASP A 61 9.25 4.46 -4.70
N SER A 62 9.72 4.10 -3.50
CA SER A 62 9.83 2.70 -3.05
C SER A 62 8.47 2.01 -2.96
N LEU A 63 7.47 2.65 -2.34
CA LEU A 63 6.11 2.12 -2.25
C LEU A 63 5.44 1.93 -3.63
N VAL A 64 5.73 2.82 -4.60
CA VAL A 64 5.30 2.67 -5.99
C VAL A 64 5.98 1.47 -6.64
N LYS A 65 7.30 1.30 -6.47
CA LYS A 65 8.05 0.14 -6.98
C LYS A 65 7.57 -1.18 -6.39
N LYS A 66 7.24 -1.19 -5.09
CA LYS A 66 6.63 -2.34 -4.39
C LYS A 66 5.17 -2.58 -4.82
N GLY A 67 4.60 -1.71 -5.65
CA GLY A 67 3.22 -1.84 -6.14
C GLY A 67 2.16 -1.63 -5.06
N LEU A 68 2.50 -0.99 -3.94
CA LEU A 68 1.60 -0.78 -2.81
C LEU A 68 0.74 0.48 -2.98
N ILE A 69 1.30 1.48 -3.66
CA ILE A 69 0.60 2.71 -4.00
C ILE A 69 0.73 3.00 -5.50
N LYS A 70 -0.22 3.77 -6.02
CA LYS A 70 -0.17 4.31 -7.39
C LYS A 70 -0.42 5.80 -7.35
N GLY A 71 0.36 6.55 -8.13
CA GLY A 71 0.12 7.98 -8.32
C GLY A 71 -1.24 8.22 -8.97
N LEU A 72 -2.01 9.15 -8.42
CA LEU A 72 -3.19 9.69 -9.08
C LEU A 72 -2.70 10.83 -9.98
N SER A 73 -2.99 10.76 -11.27
CA SER A 73 -2.52 11.76 -12.24
C SER A 73 -2.98 13.16 -11.84
N GLY A 74 -2.02 14.10 -11.84
CA GLY A 74 -2.24 15.51 -11.58
C GLY A 74 -1.52 16.00 -10.32
N ILE A 75 -0.40 16.70 -10.52
CA ILE A 75 -0.03 17.74 -9.55
C ILE A 75 -1.14 18.77 -9.67
N SER A 76 -2.05 18.82 -8.70
CA SER A 76 -3.03 19.90 -8.68
C SER A 76 -2.29 21.25 -8.66
N GLY A 77 -2.88 22.31 -9.21
CA GLY A 77 -2.23 23.65 -9.27
C GLY A 77 -1.72 24.19 -7.92
N SER A 78 -2.07 23.54 -6.80
CA SER A 78 -1.55 23.77 -5.45
C SER A 78 -0.25 23.02 -5.10
N GLY A 79 0.38 22.31 -6.04
CA GLY A 79 1.62 21.58 -5.81
C GLY A 79 1.45 20.35 -4.90
N ILE A 80 0.30 19.68 -4.97
CA ILE A 80 0.01 18.45 -4.20
C ILE A 80 0.04 17.25 -5.14
N VAL A 81 0.81 16.24 -4.77
CA VAL A 81 0.80 14.90 -5.37
C VAL A 81 -0.06 13.99 -4.51
N ARG A 82 -0.88 13.16 -5.16
CA ARG A 82 -1.76 12.22 -4.48
C ARG A 82 -1.45 10.80 -4.91
N TYR A 83 -1.53 9.87 -3.96
CA TYR A 83 -1.37 8.44 -4.21
C TYR A 83 -2.56 7.68 -3.63
N ALA A 84 -3.03 6.67 -4.34
CA ALA A 84 -4.03 5.73 -3.86
C ALA A 84 -3.36 4.39 -3.53
N LEU A 85 -3.87 3.70 -2.50
CA LEU A 85 -3.50 2.32 -2.24
C LEU A 85 -3.91 1.42 -3.41
N THR A 86 -3.06 0.45 -3.75
CA THR A 86 -3.46 -0.69 -4.59
C THR A 86 -4.19 -1.73 -3.74
N GLY A 87 -4.79 -2.75 -4.38
CA GLY A 87 -5.36 -3.88 -3.63
C GLY A 87 -4.33 -4.64 -2.79
N VAL A 88 -3.05 -4.63 -3.19
CA VAL A 88 -1.95 -5.18 -2.38
C VAL A 88 -1.64 -4.24 -1.21
N GLY A 89 -1.53 -2.93 -1.46
CA GLY A 89 -1.33 -1.93 -0.42
C GLY A 89 -2.38 -1.97 0.67
N GLN A 90 -3.65 -2.10 0.32
CA GLN A 90 -4.75 -2.25 1.29
C GLN A 90 -4.59 -3.48 2.20
N ARG A 91 -4.14 -4.61 1.65
CA ARG A 91 -3.89 -5.82 2.45
C ARG A 91 -2.70 -5.65 3.39
N VAL A 92 -1.62 -5.02 2.91
CA VAL A 92 -0.44 -4.71 3.73
C VAL A 92 -0.83 -3.77 4.88
N VAL A 93 -1.61 -2.73 4.60
CA VAL A 93 -2.15 -1.83 5.62
C VAL A 93 -2.99 -2.59 6.65
N ALA A 94 -3.88 -3.49 6.22
CA ALA A 94 -4.67 -4.31 7.14
C ALA A 94 -3.79 -5.21 8.04
N CYS A 95 -2.66 -5.72 7.54
CA CYS A 95 -1.69 -6.43 8.36
C CYS A 95 -1.01 -5.52 9.39
N LEU A 96 -0.70 -4.27 9.04
CA LEU A 96 -0.09 -3.30 9.95
C LEU A 96 -1.05 -2.86 11.06
N SER A 97 -2.34 -2.73 10.77
CA SER A 97 -3.37 -2.31 11.72
C SER A 97 -3.90 -3.44 12.63
N SER A 98 -3.47 -4.68 12.40
CA SER A 98 -3.87 -5.85 13.21
C SER A 98 -2.89 -6.15 14.36
N VAL A 99 -2.02 -5.19 14.71
CA VAL A 99 -1.05 -5.24 15.81
C VAL A 99 -1.47 -4.23 16.87
#